data_AF-A0A813W3P6-F1
#
_entry.id   AF-A0A813W3P6-F1
#
_cell.length_a   1.000
_cell.length_b   1.000
_cell.length_c   1.000
_cell.angle_alpha   90.00
_cell.angle_beta   90.00
_cell.angle_gamma   90.00
#
_symmetry.space_group_name_H-M   'P 1'
#
loop_
_entity.id
_entity.type
_entity.pdbx_description
1 polymer ?
#
loop_
_entity_poly.entity_id
_entity_poly.type
_entity_poly.pdbx_seq_one_letter_code
_entity_poly.pdbx_strand_id
1 'polypeptide(L)'
;MNHRFRAHVNHERTFDLREMAYATKELWSTEHDSGGFTQYKNPEAYEKFDLINHVANCSQQMLVIQGERDYCVPDTQSIRAFTALQRRGNPSRMLYFRNENHWILNPFNALV
;
A
#
# COMPACT_ATOMS: atom_id res chain seq x y z
N MET A 1 2.61 -11.94 11.72
CA MET A 1 2.87 -10.62 12.36
C MET A 1 2.29 -10.65 13.78
N ASN A 2 3.03 -10.22 14.80
CA ASN A 2 2.61 -10.30 16.22
C ASN A 2 1.34 -9.48 16.50
N HIS A 3 0.44 -9.99 17.36
CA HIS A 3 -0.82 -9.36 17.83
C HIS A 3 -0.62 -8.11 18.71
N ARG A 4 0.36 -7.27 18.39
CA ARG A 4 0.70 -6.09 19.19
C ARG A 4 -0.39 -5.00 19.07
N PHE A 5 -1.12 -4.97 17.96
CA PHE A 5 -2.20 -4.02 17.70
C PHE A 5 -3.50 -4.75 17.36
N ARG A 6 -4.63 -4.20 17.81
CA ARG A 6 -5.97 -4.76 17.55
C ARG A 6 -6.49 -4.48 16.13
N ALA A 7 -6.08 -3.35 15.55
CA ALA A 7 -6.42 -2.94 14.20
C ALA A 7 -5.32 -2.06 13.62
N HIS A 8 -5.28 -1.94 12.31
CA HIS A 8 -4.36 -1.11 11.55
C HIS A 8 -5.13 -0.14 10.64
N VAL A 9 -4.51 1.02 10.38
CA VAL A 9 -4.94 1.93 9.31
C VAL A 9 -3.83 1.96 8.27
N ASN A 10 -4.17 1.56 7.05
CA ASN A 10 -3.34 1.71 5.87
C ASN A 10 -3.89 2.90 5.09
N HIS A 11 -3.06 3.94 4.97
CA HIS A 11 -3.36 5.12 4.17
C HIS A 11 -2.31 5.23 3.08
N GLU A 12 -2.71 5.02 1.83
CA GLU A 12 -1.87 5.17 0.62
C GLU A 12 -0.51 4.50 0.76
N ARG A 13 -0.51 3.22 1.16
CA ARG A 13 0.72 2.44 1.34
C ARG A 13 0.98 1.51 0.17
N THR A 14 2.26 1.36 -0.14
CA THR A 14 2.76 0.32 -1.02
C THR A 14 2.45 -1.07 -0.47
N PHE A 15 2.09 -1.99 -1.36
CA PHE A 15 1.75 -3.38 -1.09
C PHE A 15 2.53 -4.39 -1.94
N ASP A 16 2.83 -4.06 -3.20
CA ASP A 16 3.71 -4.79 -4.11
C ASP A 16 4.80 -3.84 -4.61
N LEU A 17 6.04 -4.08 -4.19
CA LEU A 17 7.18 -3.22 -4.49
C LEU A 17 7.62 -3.36 -5.95
N ARG A 18 7.40 -4.50 -6.59
CA ARG A 18 7.74 -4.68 -8.01
C ARG A 18 6.87 -3.83 -8.92
N GLU A 19 5.56 -3.78 -8.63
CA GLU A 19 4.69 -2.91 -9.42
C GLU A 19 4.95 -1.44 -9.12
N MET A 20 5.12 -1.11 -7.85
CA MET A 20 5.43 0.26 -7.43
C MET A 20 6.68 0.80 -8.13
N ALA A 21 7.71 -0.03 -8.34
CA ALA A 21 8.94 0.35 -9.04
C ALA A 21 8.73 0.92 -10.47
N TYR A 22 7.59 0.67 -11.10
CA TYR A 22 7.31 1.09 -12.48
C TYR A 22 6.00 1.87 -12.64
N ALA A 23 5.11 1.85 -11.65
CA ALA A 23 3.81 2.51 -11.71
C ALA A 23 3.76 3.88 -10.99
N THR A 24 4.86 4.30 -10.37
CA THR A 24 4.93 5.52 -9.55
C THR A 24 5.57 6.72 -10.26
N LYS A 25 5.18 7.94 -9.84
CA LYS A 25 5.94 9.19 -10.09
C LYS A 25 7.01 9.48 -9.02
N GLU A 26 6.99 8.79 -7.89
CA GLU A 26 7.88 8.95 -6.73
C GLU A 26 9.00 7.89 -6.76
N LEU A 27 9.95 8.06 -7.69
CA LEU A 27 11.03 7.07 -7.90
C LEU A 27 11.94 6.91 -6.69
N TRP A 28 12.27 8.03 -6.04
CA TRP A 28 13.30 8.09 -5.00
C TRP A 28 13.01 7.13 -3.85
N SER A 29 11.78 7.11 -3.30
CA SER A 29 11.44 6.28 -2.15
C SER A 29 11.67 4.79 -2.42
N THR A 30 11.21 4.30 -3.58
CA THR A 30 11.33 2.88 -3.93
C THR A 30 12.77 2.43 -4.12
N GLU A 31 13.60 3.26 -4.76
CA GLU A 31 15.01 2.96 -5.00
C GLU A 31 15.83 3.11 -3.72
N HIS A 32 15.62 4.19 -2.96
CA HIS A 32 16.31 4.47 -1.71
C HIS A 32 16.12 3.34 -0.70
N ASP A 33 14.88 2.92 -0.47
CA ASP A 33 14.55 1.87 0.51
C ASP A 33 15.01 0.48 0.04
N SER A 34 15.20 0.32 -1.27
CA SER A 34 15.80 -0.87 -1.89
C SER A 34 17.33 -0.79 -2.00
N GLY A 35 17.97 0.04 -1.18
CA GLY A 35 19.44 0.14 -1.11
C GLY A 35 20.08 0.93 -2.25
N GLY A 36 19.32 1.81 -2.90
CA GLY A 36 19.76 2.62 -4.04
C GLY A 36 19.77 1.87 -5.38
N PHE A 37 19.19 0.68 -5.43
CA PHE A 37 19.07 -0.09 -6.66
C PHE A 37 17.72 0.13 -7.33
N THR A 38 17.73 0.17 -8.65
CA THR A 38 16.52 0.01 -9.46
C THR A 38 16.11 -1.46 -9.51
N GLN A 39 14.82 -1.72 -9.71
CA GLN A 39 14.30 -3.08 -9.64
C GLN A 39 14.96 -4.05 -10.64
N TYR A 40 15.24 -3.61 -11.86
CA TYR A 40 15.91 -4.46 -12.85
C TYR A 40 17.39 -4.74 -12.52
N LYS A 41 18.04 -3.93 -11.67
CA LYS A 41 19.44 -4.14 -11.27
C LYS A 41 19.57 -5.08 -10.08
N ASN A 42 18.66 -4.99 -9.12
CA ASN A 42 18.66 -5.85 -7.94
C ASN A 42 17.24 -6.28 -7.53
N PRO A 43 16.66 -7.28 -8.22
CA PRO A 43 15.32 -7.79 -7.91
C PRO A 43 15.09 -8.19 -6.46
N GLU A 44 16.12 -8.78 -5.85
CA GLU A 44 16.05 -9.31 -4.49
C GLU A 44 15.90 -8.19 -3.43
N ALA A 45 16.42 -6.99 -3.71
CA ALA A 45 16.29 -5.84 -2.81
C ALA A 45 14.82 -5.44 -2.61
N TYR A 46 14.00 -5.55 -3.66
CA TYR A 46 12.57 -5.24 -3.62
C TYR A 46 11.75 -6.38 -2.98
N GLU A 47 12.20 -7.63 -3.08
CA GLU A 47 11.46 -8.80 -2.55
C GLU A 47 11.59 -8.97 -1.03
N LYS A 48 12.72 -8.53 -0.45
CA LYS A 48 13.08 -8.78 0.96
C LYS A 48 12.03 -8.29 1.97
N PHE A 49 11.42 -7.14 1.70
CA PHE A 49 10.46 -6.48 2.58
C PHE A 49 9.09 -6.30 1.91
N ASP A 50 8.85 -6.95 0.77
CA ASP A 50 7.60 -6.81 0.04
C ASP A 50 6.42 -7.42 0.81
N LEU A 51 5.37 -6.64 1.02
CA LEU A 51 4.19 -7.07 1.78
C LEU A 51 3.45 -8.20 1.08
N ILE A 52 3.49 -8.25 -0.25
CA ILE A 52 2.84 -9.31 -1.02
C ILE A 52 3.37 -10.70 -0.66
N ASN A 53 4.64 -10.81 -0.26
CA ASN A 53 5.27 -12.06 0.18
C ASN A 53 4.86 -12.48 1.60
N HIS A 54 4.15 -11.61 2.33
CA HIS A 54 3.77 -11.82 3.73
C HIS A 54 2.26 -11.87 3.96
N VAL A 55 1.45 -11.86 2.90
CA VAL A 55 -0.03 -11.97 2.97
C VAL A 55 -0.46 -13.20 3.76
N ALA A 56 0.26 -14.31 3.61
CA ALA A 56 0.01 -15.55 4.33
C ALA A 56 0.09 -15.42 5.87
N ASN A 57 0.71 -14.34 6.36
CA ASN A 57 0.90 -14.07 7.78
C ASN A 57 0.09 -12.86 8.29
N CYS A 58 -0.77 -12.29 7.45
CA CYS A 58 -1.63 -11.18 7.80
C CYS A 58 -2.94 -11.70 8.41
N SER A 59 -3.22 -11.32 9.65
CA SER A 59 -4.42 -11.69 10.40
C SER A 59 -5.09 -10.48 11.05
N GLN A 60 -4.65 -9.27 10.70
CA GLN A 60 -5.06 -8.04 11.36
C GLN A 60 -6.31 -7.45 10.71
N GLN A 61 -7.13 -6.85 11.55
CA GLN A 61 -8.22 -5.99 11.08
C GLN A 61 -7.62 -4.71 10.51
N MET A 62 -8.08 -4.27 9.35
CA MET A 62 -7.46 -3.12 8.66
C MET A 62 -8.48 -2.22 7.97
N LEU A 63 -8.36 -0.91 8.19
CA LEU A 63 -8.97 0.11 7.34
C LEU A 63 -7.95 0.50 6.26
N VAL A 64 -8.36 0.45 5.00
CA VAL A 64 -7.56 0.87 3.84
C VAL A 64 -8.14 2.18 3.31
N ILE A 65 -7.30 3.20 3.11
CA ILE A 65 -7.70 4.53 2.65
C ILE A 65 -6.85 4.88 1.42
N GLN A 66 -7.49 5.35 0.34
CA GLN A 66 -6.81 5.65 -0.92
C GLN A 66 -7.50 6.75 -1.72
N GLY A 67 -6.73 7.70 -2.27
CA GLY A 67 -7.15 8.57 -3.36
C GLY A 67 -6.95 7.95 -4.76
N GLU A 68 -7.94 8.09 -5.65
CA GLU A 68 -7.87 7.56 -7.04
C GLU A 68 -6.79 8.25 -7.88
N ARG A 69 -6.48 9.53 -7.59
CA ARG A 69 -5.50 10.33 -8.34
C ARG A 69 -4.13 10.36 -7.68
N ASP A 70 -3.87 9.40 -6.81
CA ASP A 70 -2.55 9.20 -6.24
C ASP A 70 -1.63 8.57 -7.29
N TYR A 71 -0.76 9.39 -7.86
CA TYR A 71 0.28 8.94 -8.79
C TYR A 71 1.62 8.69 -8.08
N CYS A 72 1.72 9.00 -6.79
CA CYS A 72 2.88 8.67 -5.97
C CYS A 72 2.76 7.22 -5.51
N VAL A 73 1.61 6.82 -4.95
CA VAL A 73 1.28 5.42 -4.63
C VAL A 73 0.00 5.06 -5.38
N PRO A 74 0.12 4.40 -6.56
CA PRO A 74 -1.03 4.04 -7.38
C PRO A 74 -2.10 3.28 -6.59
N ASP A 75 -3.35 3.58 -6.88
CA ASP A 75 -4.50 3.04 -6.17
C ASP A 75 -4.60 1.50 -6.19
N THR A 76 -4.04 0.88 -7.24
CA THR A 76 -3.83 -0.56 -7.36
C THR A 76 -3.13 -1.16 -6.14
N GLN A 77 -2.25 -0.44 -5.46
CA GLN A 77 -1.56 -0.89 -4.25
C GLN A 77 -2.55 -1.14 -3.11
N SER A 78 -3.42 -0.17 -2.83
CA SER A 78 -4.48 -0.28 -1.82
C SER A 78 -5.54 -1.31 -2.21
N ILE A 79 -5.92 -1.39 -3.49
CA ILE A 79 -6.87 -2.39 -3.99
C ILE A 79 -6.31 -3.81 -3.82
N ARG A 80 -5.03 -4.04 -4.13
CA ARG A 80 -4.37 -5.33 -3.90
C ARG A 80 -4.33 -5.69 -2.42
N ALA A 81 -3.98 -4.74 -1.55
CA ALA A 81 -3.97 -4.95 -0.10
C ALA A 81 -5.35 -5.33 0.45
N PHE A 82 -6.38 -4.55 0.09
CA PHE A 82 -7.76 -4.83 0.49
C PHE A 82 -8.23 -6.19 -0.03
N THR A 83 -7.97 -6.49 -1.30
CA THR A 83 -8.32 -7.80 -1.89
C THR A 83 -7.64 -8.94 -1.16
N ALA A 84 -6.35 -8.83 -0.85
CA ALA A 84 -5.61 -9.83 -0.09
C ALA A 84 -6.24 -10.08 1.30
N LEU A 85 -6.64 -9.01 2.01
CA LEU A 85 -7.34 -9.11 3.29
C LEU A 85 -8.69 -9.82 3.16
N GLN A 86 -9.47 -9.48 2.13
CA GLN A 86 -10.75 -10.13 1.84
C GLN A 86 -10.56 -11.63 1.57
N ARG A 87 -9.54 -12.01 0.77
CA ARG A 87 -9.23 -13.42 0.48
C ARG A 87 -8.79 -14.20 1.72
N ARG A 88 -8.24 -13.51 2.71
CA ARG A 88 -7.84 -14.06 4.02
C ARG A 88 -8.99 -14.17 5.01
N GLY A 89 -10.14 -13.59 4.72
CA GLY A 89 -11.26 -13.48 5.66
C GLY A 89 -11.00 -12.51 6.80
N ASN A 90 -10.03 -11.59 6.66
CA ASN A 90 -9.72 -10.61 7.70
C ASN A 90 -10.76 -9.48 7.68
N PRO A 91 -11.29 -9.05 8.84
CA PRO A 91 -12.17 -7.89 8.91
C PRO A 91 -11.47 -6.66 8.34
N SER A 92 -11.97 -6.15 7.23
CA SER A 92 -11.37 -5.00 6.56
C SER A 92 -12.42 -4.10 5.93
N ARG A 93 -12.11 -2.81 5.86
CA ARG A 93 -12.92 -1.80 5.18
C ARG A 93 -12.03 -0.98 4.26
N MET A 94 -12.63 -0.44 3.21
CA MET A 94 -11.95 0.43 2.26
C MET A 94 -12.70 1.75 2.16
N LEU A 95 -11.97 2.86 2.32
CA LEU A 95 -12.42 4.22 2.07
C LEU A 95 -11.68 4.71 0.83
N TYR A 96 -12.41 4.96 -0.25
CA TYR A 96 -11.83 5.27 -1.55
C TYR A 96 -12.33 6.62 -2.05
N PHE A 97 -11.42 7.54 -2.31
CA PHE A 97 -11.71 8.92 -2.67
C PHE A 97 -11.38 9.18 -4.14
N ARG A 98 -12.43 9.22 -4.98
CA ARG A 98 -12.31 9.35 -6.44
C ARG A 98 -11.64 10.64 -6.96
N ASN A 99 -11.64 11.69 -6.14
CA ASN A 99 -11.15 13.01 -6.53
C ASN A 99 -9.94 13.48 -5.71
N GLU A 100 -9.37 12.62 -4.87
CA GLU A 100 -8.19 12.92 -4.05
C GLU A 100 -6.91 12.36 -4.66
N ASN A 101 -5.78 12.97 -4.31
CA ASN A 101 -4.43 12.50 -4.67
C ASN A 101 -3.76 11.82 -3.46
N HIS A 102 -2.42 11.75 -3.42
CA HIS A 102 -1.62 11.24 -2.28
C HIS A 102 -1.80 12.03 -0.96
N TRP A 103 -2.60 13.09 -1.01
CA TRP A 103 -3.00 13.88 0.12
C TRP A 103 -4.50 14.02 0.01
N ILE A 104 -5.22 13.68 1.08
CA ILE A 104 -6.65 13.91 1.18
C ILE A 104 -6.85 15.39 1.54
N LEU A 105 -7.14 16.21 0.54
CA LEU A 105 -7.13 17.67 0.66
C LEU A 105 -8.52 18.28 0.77
N ASN A 106 -9.57 17.61 0.27
CA ASN A 106 -10.91 18.14 0.39
C ASN A 106 -11.34 18.10 1.87
N PRO A 107 -11.67 19.25 2.49
CA PRO A 107 -12.05 19.30 3.90
C PRO A 107 -13.25 18.40 4.23
N PHE A 108 -14.17 18.20 3.29
CA PHE A 108 -15.32 17.32 3.50
C PHE A 108 -14.92 15.84 3.58
N ASN A 109 -13.84 15.44 2.90
CA ASN A 109 -13.33 14.07 2.96
C ASN A 109 -12.60 13.78 4.28
N ALA A 110 -12.11 14.82 4.97
CA ALA A 110 -11.49 14.71 6.29
C ALA A 110 -12.49 14.49 7.44
N LEU A 111 -13.80 14.59 7.17
CA LEU A 111 -14.87 14.44 8.17
C LEU A 111 -15.50 13.03 8.17
N VAL A 112 -15.06 12.15 7.26
CA VAL A 112 -15.62 10.81 7.03
C VAL A 112 -14.99 9.78 7.94
#